data_AF-A0A484KZJ9-F1
#
_entry.id   AF-A0A484KZJ9-F1
#
_cell.length_a   1.000
_cell.length_b   1.000
_cell.length_c   1.000
_cell.angle_alpha   90.00
_cell.angle_beta   90.00
_cell.angle_gamma   90.00
#
_symmetry.space_group_name_H-M   'P 1'
#
loop_
_entity.id
_entity.type
_entity.pdbx_description
1 polymer ?
#
loop_
_entity_poly.entity_id
_entity_poly.type
_entity_poly.pdbx_seq_one_letter_code
_entity_poly.pdbx_strand_id
1 'polypeptide(L)' 'AFRHFYVLATEARCIQTVDVDTALPVYVPLEVTIRETNYYAGTSFCEISPCILPERAIVSSRWLSLLY' A
#
# COMPACT_ATOMS: atom_id res chain seq x y z
N ALA A 1 12.65 29.98 -6.06
CA ALA A 1 11.71 29.29 -6.95
C ALA A 1 11.80 27.75 -6.85
N PHE A 2 12.98 27.12 -6.85
CA PHE A 2 13.13 25.65 -6.92
C PHE A 2 12.67 24.82 -5.71
N ARG A 3 12.23 25.45 -4.60
CA ARG A 3 11.81 24.74 -3.40
C ARG A 3 10.53 23.92 -3.58
N HIS A 4 9.75 24.13 -4.64
CA HIS A 4 8.50 23.39 -4.89
C HIS A 4 8.68 22.15 -5.78
N PHE A 5 9.91 21.84 -6.21
CA PHE A 5 10.17 20.68 -7.07
C PHE A 5 9.93 19.33 -6.38
N TYR A 6 9.82 19.28 -5.05
CA TYR A 6 9.47 18.04 -4.34
C TYR A 6 8.13 17.47 -4.79
N VAL A 7 7.20 18.30 -5.31
CA VAL A 7 5.92 17.86 -5.88
C VAL A 7 6.13 16.83 -7.00
N LEU A 8 7.19 16.95 -7.80
CA LEU A 8 7.48 16.01 -8.88
C LEU A 8 7.90 14.62 -8.38
N ALA A 9 8.41 14.53 -7.15
CA ALA A 9 8.77 13.27 -6.49
C ALA A 9 7.61 12.70 -5.66
N THR A 10 6.46 13.38 -5.58
CA THR A 10 5.29 12.87 -4.85
C THR A 10 4.55 11.83 -5.68
N GLU A 11 4.13 10.76 -5.02
CA GLU A 11 3.30 9.71 -5.59
C GLU A 11 2.17 9.35 -4.63
N ALA A 12 1.00 8.97 -5.18
CA ALA A 12 -0.14 8.54 -4.39
C ALA A 12 0.06 7.10 -3.91
N ARG A 13 0.33 6.93 -2.61
CA ARG A 13 0.54 5.63 -1.96
C ARG A 13 -0.46 5.30 -0.85
N CYS A 14 -1.40 6.19 -0.57
CA CYS A 14 -2.43 5.96 0.44
C CYS A 14 -3.49 4.99 -0.10
N ILE A 15 -3.76 3.92 0.64
CA ILE A 15 -4.87 3.01 0.37
C ILE A 15 -6.02 3.34 1.31
N GLN A 16 -7.20 3.49 0.74
CA GLN A 16 -8.46 3.60 1.47
C GLN A 16 -9.40 2.51 0.98
N THR A 17 -9.89 1.71 1.91
CA THR A 17 -10.92 0.71 1.63
C THR A 17 -12.29 1.33 1.77
N VAL A 18 -13.17 0.94 0.86
CA VAL A 18 -14.57 1.37 0.83
C VAL A 18 -15.42 0.11 0.83
N ASP A 19 -16.43 0.09 1.69
CA ASP A 19 -17.40 -0.99 1.70
C ASP A 19 -18.26 -0.94 0.44
N VAL A 20 -18.45 -2.08 -0.21
CA VAL A 20 -19.14 -2.19 -1.50
C VAL A 20 -20.64 -1.89 -1.34
N ASP A 21 -21.23 -2.30 -0.22
CA ASP A 21 -22.67 -2.19 -0.01
C ASP A 21 -23.09 -0.77 0.38
N THR A 22 -22.30 -0.11 1.24
CA THR A 22 -22.62 1.22 1.76
C THR A 22 -21.88 2.37 1.06
N ALA A 23 -20.85 2.07 0.26
CA ALA A 23 -19.93 3.04 -0.32
C ALA A 23 -19.25 3.96 0.72
N LEU A 24 -19.19 3.52 1.99
CA LEU A 24 -18.56 4.25 3.07
C LEU A 24 -17.12 3.77 3.29
N PRO A 25 -16.20 4.65 3.73
CA PRO A 25 -14.86 4.24 4.12
C PRO A 25 -14.91 3.33 5.35
N VAL A 26 -14.23 2.20 5.27
CA VAL A 26 -14.17 1.21 6.37
C VAL A 26 -12.71 0.87 6.66
N TYR A 27 -12.40 0.64 7.93
CA TYR A 27 -11.08 0.18 8.36
C TYR A 27 -10.97 -1.33 8.18
N VAL A 28 -9.99 -1.79 7.41
CA VAL A 28 -9.80 -3.21 7.09
C VAL A 28 -8.31 -3.58 7.27
N PRO A 29 -8.01 -4.73 7.91
CA PRO A 29 -6.64 -5.22 7.96
C PRO A 29 -6.17 -5.68 6.57
N LEU A 30 -5.00 -5.20 6.15
CA LEU A 30 -4.32 -5.51 4.90
C LEU A 30 -2.99 -6.20 5.20
N GLU A 31 -2.78 -7.37 4.62
CA GLU A 31 -1.48 -8.05 4.68
C GLU A 31 -0.61 -7.63 3.49
N VAL A 32 0.45 -6.87 3.78
CA VAL A 32 1.43 -6.37 2.81
C VAL A 32 2.63 -7.31 2.79
N THR A 33 2.99 -7.82 1.60
CA THR A 33 4.20 -8.62 1.42
C THR A 33 5.25 -7.84 0.63
N ILE A 34 6.45 -7.69 1.19
CA ILE A 34 7.61 -7.12 0.53
C ILE A 34 8.35 -8.22 -0.23
N ARG A 35 8.76 -7.93 -1.47
CA ARG A 35 9.56 -8.84 -2.30
C ARG A 35 10.94 -9.04 -1.70
N GLU A 36 11.43 -10.27 -1.79
CA GLU A 36 12.81 -10.56 -1.46
C GLU A 36 13.75 -9.85 -2.43
N THR A 37 14.81 -9.24 -1.90
CA THR A 37 15.87 -8.59 -2.68
C THR A 37 17.24 -9.03 -2.16
N ASN A 38 18.32 -8.68 -2.87
CA ASN A 38 19.68 -8.98 -2.44
C ASN A 38 20.05 -8.37 -1.07
N TYR A 39 19.28 -7.39 -0.59
CA TYR A 39 19.57 -6.65 0.65
C TYR A 39 18.70 -7.08 1.84
N TYR A 40 17.53 -7.68 1.59
CA TYR A 40 16.59 -8.09 2.63
C TYR A 40 15.74 -9.27 2.19
N ALA A 41 15.47 -10.16 3.14
CA ALA A 41 14.53 -11.25 2.97
C ALA A 41 13.11 -10.69 2.75
N GLY A 42 12.29 -11.42 2.00
CA GLY A 42 10.87 -11.07 1.84
C GLY A 42 10.15 -11.19 3.18
N THR A 43 9.45 -10.13 3.59
CA THR A 43 8.68 -10.07 4.83
C THR A 43 7.23 -9.72 4.56
N SER A 44 6.31 -10.26 5.36
CA SER A 44 4.93 -9.80 5.40
C SER A 44 4.62 -9.08 6.70
N PHE A 45 3.76 -8.08 6.62
CA PHE A 45 3.27 -7.32 7.77
C PHE A 45 1.82 -6.92 7.55
N CYS A 46 1.10 -6.71 8.65
CA CYS A 46 -0.30 -6.32 8.60
C CYS A 46 -0.44 -4.85 8.98
N GLU A 47 -1.16 -4.10 8.16
CA GLU A 47 -1.55 -2.70 8.44
C GLU A 47 -3.06 -2.57 8.40
N ILE A 48 -3.61 -1.55 9.05
CA ILE A 48 -5.05 -1.26 9.00
C ILE A 48 -5.26 -0.07 8.06
N SER A 49 -6.10 -0.22 7.04
CA SER A 49 -6.49 0.90 6.19
C SER A 49 -7.31 1.94 6.96
N PRO A 50 -7.18 3.25 6.69
CA PRO A 50 -6.35 3.86 5.67
C PRO A 50 -4.87 3.97 6.08
N CYS A 51 -3.97 3.55 5.19
CA CYS A 51 -2.53 3.54 5.45
C CYS A 51 -1.71 3.91 4.21
N ILE A 52 -0.48 4.37 4.42
CA ILE A 52 0.48 4.66 3.34
C ILE A 52 1.32 3.42 3.09
N LEU A 53 1.24 2.89 1.86
CA LEU A 53 2.06 1.74 1.50
C LEU A 53 3.53 2.09 1.23
N PRO A 54 4.43 1.11 1.35
CA PRO A 54 5.77 1.20 0.79
C PRO A 54 5.76 1.41 -0.72
N GLU A 55 6.93 1.67 -1.30
CA GLU A 55 7.09 1.86 -2.74
C GLU A 55 6.55 0.65 -3.54
N ARG A 56 5.77 0.90 -4.59
CA ARG A 56 5.11 -0.17 -5.37
C ARG A 56 6.08 -1.17 -5.98
N ALA A 57 7.31 -0.75 -6.31
CA ALA A 57 8.32 -1.61 -6.93
C ALA A 57 8.75 -2.78 -6.03
N ILE A 58 8.78 -2.56 -4.72
CA ILE A 58 9.21 -3.54 -3.72
C ILE A 58 8.05 -4.40 -3.19
N VAL A 59 6.81 -3.97 -3.40
CA VAL A 59 5.63 -4.71 -2.95
C VAL A 59 5.37 -5.91 -3.87
N SER A 60 5.18 -7.09 -3.28
CA SER A 60 4.84 -8.30 -4.01
C SER A 60 3.40 -8.24 -4.50
N SER A 61 3.14 -8.58 -5.76
CA SER A 61 1.82 -8.44 -6.39
C SER A 61 0.81 -9.52 -5.99
N ARG A 62 1.07 -10.27 -4.91
CA ARG A 62 0.24 -11.39 -4.44
C ARG A 62 -1.02 -10.92 -3.69
N TRP A 63 -1.68 -9.90 -4.22
CA TRP A 63 -2.78 -9.15 -3.60
C TRP A 63 -4.17 -9.64 -4.01
N LEU A 64 -4.34 -10.91 -4.38
CA LEU A 64 -5.63 -11.39 -4.89
C LEU A 64 -5.87 -12.85 -4.50
N SER A 65 -5.95 -13.12 -3.19
CA SER A 65 -6.44 -14.42 -2.72
C SER A 65 -7.54 -14.32 -1.65
N LEU A 66 -7.84 -13.13 -1.15
CA LEU A 66 -8.85 -12.97 -0.11
C LEU A 66 -9.70 -11.76 -0.48
N LEU A 67 -10.67 -11.99 -1.35
CA LEU A 67 -11.96 -11.29 -1.46
C LEU A 67 -12.75 -11.92 -2.63
N TYR A 68 -13.04 -13.22 -2.49
CA TYR A 68 -14.30 -13.85 -2.94
C TYR A 68 -14.52 -15.15 -2.15
#